data_AF-A0A5E6RG78-F1
#
_entry.id   AF-A0A5E6RG78-F1
#
_cell.length_a   1.000
_cell.length_b   1.000
_cell.length_c   1.000
_cell.angle_alpha   90.00
_cell.angle_beta   90.00
_cell.angle_gamma   90.00
#
_symmetry.space_group_name_H-M   'P 1'
#
loop_
_entity.id
_entity.type
_entity.pdbx_description
1 polymer ?
#
loop_
_entity_poly.entity_id
_entity_poly.type
_entity_poly.pdbx_seq_one_letter_code
_entity_poly.pdbx_strand_id
1 'polypeptide(L)'
;MRSSSPGSTPSDAGKGRVTASPFIFPPSKNAEYVRQTSDLHHQWRPVLKELGIRYRPPYNCRHTYATICLMSGLNPAFISQQLGHSVQMLLSTYARWINSSSDWSELEKLQIGIKSVSTAMPAT
;
A
#
# COMPACT_ATOMS: atom_id res chain seq x y z
N MET A 1 -29.87 63.12 25.83
CA MET A 1 -29.35 62.41 24.64
C MET A 1 -28.31 61.39 25.11
N ARG A 2 -28.72 60.14 25.34
CA ARG A 2 -27.80 59.03 25.60
C ARG A 2 -27.52 58.37 24.25
N SER A 3 -26.31 58.51 23.74
CA SER A 3 -25.83 57.79 22.56
C SER A 3 -25.51 56.35 22.95
N SER A 4 -26.42 55.45 22.61
CA SER A 4 -26.22 54.00 22.70
C SER A 4 -25.14 53.57 21.70
N SER A 5 -24.14 52.85 22.19
CA SER A 5 -23.19 52.09 21.36
C SER A 5 -23.90 50.94 20.62
N PRO A 6 -23.60 50.68 19.34
CA PRO A 6 -23.63 49.34 18.79
C PRO A 6 -22.20 48.79 18.86
N GLY A 7 -21.94 47.75 19.63
CA GLY A 7 -22.40 46.40 19.32
C GLY A 7 -21.19 45.66 18.76
N SER A 8 -20.49 44.95 19.65
CA SER A 8 -19.37 44.06 19.35
C SER A 8 -19.73 43.14 18.17
N THR A 9 -18.94 43.21 17.10
CA THR A 9 -19.03 42.24 16.01
C THR A 9 -18.72 40.84 16.55
N PRO A 10 -19.53 39.82 16.22
CA PRO A 10 -19.25 38.45 16.64
C PRO A 10 -17.94 38.00 15.99
N SER A 11 -17.07 37.43 16.82
CA SER A 11 -15.88 36.68 16.44
C SER A 11 -16.13 35.83 15.20
N ASP A 12 -15.29 36.00 14.17
CA ASP A 12 -15.22 35.14 13.00
C ASP A 12 -15.04 33.68 13.45
N ALA A 13 -16.16 32.96 13.52
CA ALA A 13 -16.18 31.53 13.68
C ALA A 13 -15.47 30.94 12.46
N GLY A 14 -14.35 30.25 12.69
CA GLY A 14 -13.52 29.64 11.66
C GLY A 14 -14.38 28.89 10.64
N LYS A 15 -14.38 29.37 9.40
CA LYS A 15 -15.16 28.80 8.29
C LYS A 15 -14.85 27.30 8.18
N GLY A 16 -15.85 26.52 8.54
CA GLY A 16 -15.82 25.06 8.55
C GLY A 16 -15.56 24.47 7.17
N ARG A 17 -14.83 23.35 7.19
CA ARG A 17 -14.75 22.25 6.21
C ARG A 17 -15.31 22.57 4.82
N VAL A 18 -14.45 22.55 3.81
CA VAL A 18 -14.85 22.41 2.41
C VAL A 18 -15.76 21.18 2.29
N THR A 19 -17.06 21.39 2.08
CA THR A 19 -18.08 20.32 2.08
C THR A 19 -18.20 19.60 0.75
N ALA A 20 -17.72 20.20 -0.34
CA ALA A 20 -17.76 19.61 -1.68
C ALA A 20 -16.35 19.64 -2.30
N SER A 21 -15.78 18.45 -2.50
CA SER A 21 -14.52 18.26 -3.22
C SER A 21 -14.75 17.25 -4.34
N PRO A 22 -14.20 17.47 -5.55
CA PRO A 22 -14.27 16.49 -6.63
C PRO A 22 -13.34 15.29 -6.42
N PHE A 23 -12.53 15.28 -5.34
CA PHE A 23 -11.55 14.24 -5.06
C PHE A 23 -12.04 13.25 -4.00
N ILE A 24 -11.58 12.00 -4.10
CA ILE A 24 -11.86 10.94 -3.12
C ILE A 24 -11.32 11.32 -1.72
N PHE A 25 -10.16 12.00 -1.68
CA PHE A 25 -9.55 12.47 -0.44
C PHE A 25 -9.65 14.00 -0.35
N PRO A 26 -10.59 14.53 0.45
CA PRO A 26 -10.72 15.97 0.61
C PRO A 26 -9.53 16.53 1.41
N PRO A 27 -8.99 17.69 1.01
CA PRO A 27 -7.90 18.33 1.73
C PRO A 27 -8.35 18.85 3.11
N SER A 28 -7.41 18.86 4.05
CA SER A 28 -7.61 19.28 5.46
C SER A 28 -7.82 20.79 5.64
N LYS A 29 -7.51 21.60 4.61
CA LYS A 29 -7.65 23.07 4.57
C LYS A 29 -8.39 23.48 3.29
N ASN A 30 -8.69 24.77 3.13
CA ASN A 30 -9.17 25.40 1.86
C ASN A 30 -8.19 25.23 0.66
N ALA A 31 -7.25 24.29 0.73
CA ALA A 31 -6.44 23.89 -0.40
C ALA A 31 -7.28 23.11 -1.40
N GLU A 32 -6.87 23.13 -2.65
CA GLU A 32 -7.53 22.39 -3.73
C GLU A 32 -7.07 20.92 -3.79
N TYR A 33 -5.84 20.63 -3.35
CA TYR A 33 -5.21 19.31 -3.39
C TYR A 33 -4.50 19.00 -2.07
N VAL A 34 -4.37 17.71 -1.74
CA VAL A 34 -3.45 17.23 -0.70
C VAL A 34 -2.03 17.37 -1.23
N ARG A 35 -1.27 18.33 -0.69
CA ARG A 35 0.08 18.67 -1.19
C ARG A 35 1.21 17.96 -0.45
N GLN A 36 0.93 17.45 0.75
CA GLN A 36 1.97 16.90 1.62
C GLN A 36 1.52 15.58 2.25
N THR A 37 2.47 14.66 2.40
CA THR A 37 2.25 13.40 3.11
C THR A 37 2.02 13.59 4.61
N SER A 38 2.44 14.74 5.17
CA SER A 38 2.21 15.12 6.57
C SER A 38 0.73 15.11 6.94
N ASP A 39 -0.17 15.48 6.02
CA ASP A 39 -1.62 15.43 6.21
C ASP A 39 -2.09 14.00 6.53
N LEU A 40 -1.56 12.99 5.82
CA LEU A 40 -1.84 11.58 6.10
C LEU A 40 -1.27 11.17 7.46
N HIS A 41 -0.05 11.61 7.81
CA HIS A 41 0.55 11.27 9.11
C HIS A 41 -0.26 11.81 10.30
N HIS A 42 -0.91 12.97 10.16
CA HIS A 42 -1.74 13.57 11.20
C HIS A 42 -2.99 12.75 11.49
N GLN A 43 -3.57 12.11 10.48
CA GLN A 43 -4.71 11.20 10.62
C GLN A 43 -4.27 9.79 11.03
N TRP A 44 -3.10 9.35 10.59
CA TRP A 44 -2.60 7.99 10.83
C TRP A 44 -2.21 7.72 12.29
N ARG A 45 -1.54 8.69 12.93
CA ARG A 45 -1.09 8.57 14.33
C ARG A 45 -2.23 8.32 15.33
N PRO A 46 -3.35 9.08 15.32
CA PRO A 46 -4.45 8.84 16.25
C PRO A 46 -5.12 7.48 16.01
N VAL A 47 -5.31 7.06 14.76
CA VAL A 47 -5.88 5.75 14.42
C VAL A 47 -5.05 4.61 15.00
N LEU A 48 -3.73 4.65 14.82
CA LEU A 48 -2.86 3.61 15.41
C LEU A 48 -2.91 3.61 16.94
N LYS A 49 -3.01 4.78 17.57
CA LYS A 49 -3.12 4.90 19.03
C LYS A 49 -4.43 4.30 19.55
N GLU A 50 -5.54 4.56 18.86
CA GLU A 50 -6.86 4.02 19.20
C GLU A 50 -6.89 2.49 19.06
N LEU A 51 -6.24 1.95 18.03
CA LEU A 51 -6.09 0.51 17.83
C LEU A 51 -5.06 -0.15 18.75
N GLY A 52 -4.34 0.62 19.59
CA GLY A 52 -3.28 0.09 20.44
C GLY A 52 -2.04 -0.41 19.68
N ILE A 53 -1.86 -0.01 18.43
CA ILE A 53 -0.76 -0.45 17.57
C ILE A 53 0.44 0.50 17.73
N ARG A 54 1.64 -0.07 17.93
CA ARG A 54 2.90 0.73 17.93
C ARG A 54 3.01 1.51 16.61
N TYR A 55 3.31 2.80 16.70
CA TYR A 55 3.47 3.67 15.52
C TYR A 55 4.36 3.02 14.43
N ARG A 56 3.84 3.01 13.20
CA ARG A 56 4.61 2.74 11.97
C ARG A 56 4.29 3.83 10.96
N PRO A 57 5.25 4.27 10.14
CA PRO A 57 4.95 5.13 9.00
C PRO A 57 3.97 4.45 8.03
N PRO A 58 3.04 5.20 7.39
CA PRO A 58 2.16 4.65 6.35
C PRO A 58 2.91 3.99 5.19
N TYR A 59 4.13 4.46 4.89
CA TYR A 59 4.99 3.88 3.87
C TYR A 59 5.29 2.39 4.11
N ASN A 60 5.28 1.94 5.37
CA ASN A 60 5.48 0.52 5.68
C ASN A 60 4.37 -0.36 5.13
N CYS A 61 3.14 0.16 4.97
CA CYS A 61 2.05 -0.59 4.34
C CYS A 61 2.40 -0.98 2.89
N ARG A 62 3.14 -0.11 2.17
CA ARG A 62 3.63 -0.41 0.82
C ARG A 62 4.65 -1.56 0.82
N HIS A 63 5.54 -1.59 1.80
CA HIS A 63 6.47 -2.71 1.98
C HIS A 63 5.74 -4.01 2.32
N THR A 64 4.79 -3.95 3.25
CA THR A 64 3.97 -5.11 3.64
C THR A 64 3.21 -5.68 2.45
N TYR A 65 2.60 -4.83 1.61
CA TYR A 65 1.93 -5.26 0.40
C TYR A 65 2.87 -5.99 -0.57
N ALA A 66 4.07 -5.43 -0.83
CA ALA A 66 5.06 -6.06 -1.70
C ALA A 66 5.46 -7.46 -1.20
N THR A 67 5.75 -7.59 0.09
CA THR A 67 6.12 -8.86 0.72
C THR A 67 4.99 -9.88 0.66
N ILE A 68 3.75 -9.49 1.00
CA ILE A 68 2.59 -10.40 0.94
C ILE A 68 2.36 -10.91 -0.48
N CYS A 69 2.40 -10.04 -1.48
CA CYS A 69 2.22 -10.45 -2.87
C CYS A 69 3.29 -11.44 -3.33
N LEU A 70 4.56 -11.18 -2.99
CA LEU A 70 5.68 -12.07 -3.35
C LEU A 70 5.58 -13.42 -2.64
N MET A 71 5.27 -13.42 -1.34
CA MET A 71 5.08 -14.67 -0.57
C MET A 71 3.87 -15.47 -1.05
N SER A 72 2.87 -14.81 -1.64
CA SER A 72 1.70 -15.46 -2.25
C SER A 72 1.97 -15.95 -3.68
N GLY A 73 3.19 -15.81 -4.21
CA GLY A 73 3.57 -16.28 -5.54
C GLY A 73 3.06 -15.42 -6.71
N LEU A 74 2.66 -14.15 -6.45
CA LEU A 74 2.24 -13.26 -7.54
C LEU A 74 3.43 -12.90 -8.45
N ASN A 75 3.15 -12.70 -9.73
CA ASN A 75 4.16 -12.33 -10.72
C ASN A 75 4.87 -11.01 -10.33
N PRO A 76 6.21 -11.00 -10.15
CA PRO A 76 6.98 -9.80 -9.82
C PRO A 76 6.77 -8.61 -10.77
N ALA A 77 6.54 -8.87 -12.06
CA ALA A 77 6.25 -7.82 -13.04
C ALA A 77 4.94 -7.09 -12.72
N PHE A 78 3.89 -7.84 -12.40
CA PHE A 78 2.59 -7.29 -12.00
C PHE A 78 2.72 -6.46 -10.71
N ILE A 79 3.42 -6.99 -9.69
CA ILE A 79 3.61 -6.29 -8.42
C ILE A 79 4.37 -4.97 -8.63
N SER A 80 5.43 -5.00 -9.44
CA SER A 80 6.25 -3.82 -9.73
C SER A 80 5.47 -2.71 -10.42
N GLN A 81 4.55 -3.05 -11.33
CA GLN A 81 3.67 -2.11 -12.00
C GLN A 81 2.72 -1.42 -11.02
N GLN A 82 2.12 -2.17 -10.08
CA GLN A 82 1.24 -1.60 -9.06
C GLN A 82 1.98 -0.72 -8.06
N LEU A 83 3.22 -1.07 -7.75
CA LEU A 83 4.06 -0.26 -6.88
C LEU A 83 4.68 0.93 -7.62
N GLY A 84 4.70 0.97 -8.95
CA GLY A 84 5.29 2.06 -9.72
C GLY A 84 6.81 2.14 -9.63
N HIS A 85 7.49 0.99 -9.61
CA HIS A 85 8.96 0.91 -9.70
C HIS A 85 9.38 -0.27 -10.59
N SER A 86 10.67 -0.37 -10.93
CA SER A 86 11.16 -1.49 -11.74
C SER A 86 11.09 -2.84 -10.98
N VAL A 87 11.01 -3.94 -11.72
CA VAL A 87 11.10 -5.31 -11.17
C VAL A 87 12.44 -5.51 -10.47
N GLN A 88 13.52 -4.97 -11.03
CA GLN A 88 14.85 -5.04 -10.42
C GLN A 88 14.85 -4.44 -9.02
N MET A 89 14.21 -3.28 -8.82
CA MET A 89 14.10 -2.63 -7.51
C MET A 89 13.19 -3.40 -6.53
N LEU A 90 12.15 -4.07 -7.05
CA LEU A 90 11.34 -4.99 -6.24
C LEU A 90 12.20 -6.14 -5.72
N LEU A 91 12.86 -6.87 -6.62
CA LEU A 91 13.60 -8.08 -6.27
C LEU A 91 14.83 -7.75 -5.43
N SER A 92 15.52 -6.63 -5.67
CA SER A 92 16.64 -6.22 -4.82
C SER A 92 16.24 -6.02 -3.35
N THR A 93 15.00 -5.60 -3.12
CA THR A 93 14.49 -5.27 -1.77
C THR A 93 13.85 -6.48 -1.11
N TYR A 94 13.14 -7.32 -1.86
CA TYR A 94 12.23 -8.32 -1.29
C TYR A 94 12.54 -9.78 -1.68
N ALA A 95 13.49 -10.04 -2.59
CA ALA A 95 13.76 -11.42 -3.03
C ALA A 95 14.16 -12.36 -1.90
N ARG A 96 14.74 -11.83 -0.80
CA ARG A 96 15.07 -12.62 0.40
C ARG A 96 13.86 -13.32 1.01
N TRP A 97 12.65 -12.79 0.82
CA TRP A 97 11.42 -13.34 1.40
C TRP A 97 10.71 -14.34 0.48
N ILE A 98 11.28 -14.61 -0.69
CA ILE A 98 10.74 -15.58 -1.66
C ILE A 98 11.16 -17.01 -1.30
N ASN A 99 12.19 -17.18 -0.47
CA ASN A 99 12.89 -18.45 -0.34
C ASN A 99 13.04 -18.91 1.13
N SER A 100 12.28 -19.95 1.50
CA SER A 100 12.74 -20.95 2.50
C SER A 100 11.85 -22.20 2.55
N SER A 101 10.56 -22.11 2.24
CA SER A 101 9.62 -23.24 2.38
C SER A 101 8.98 -23.70 1.06
N SER A 102 9.14 -22.95 -0.03
CA SER A 102 8.47 -23.18 -1.33
C SER A 102 9.39 -23.71 -2.42
N ASP A 103 10.71 -23.82 -2.21
CA ASP A 103 11.65 -24.27 -3.24
C ASP A 103 11.30 -25.67 -3.76
N TRP A 104 10.89 -26.58 -2.87
CA TRP A 104 10.41 -27.91 -3.25
C TRP A 104 9.13 -27.87 -4.09
N SER A 105 8.20 -26.95 -3.78
CA SER A 105 6.97 -26.75 -4.56
C SER A 105 7.20 -26.06 -5.91
N GLU A 106 8.26 -25.24 -6.05
CA GLU A 106 8.68 -24.68 -7.33
C GLU A 106 9.35 -25.76 -8.21
N LEU A 107 10.11 -26.67 -7.59
CA LEU A 107 10.67 -27.83 -8.29
C LEU A 107 9.58 -28.81 -8.78
N GLU A 108 8.49 -28.99 -8.03
CA GLU A 108 7.35 -29.81 -8.46
C GLU A 108 6.66 -29.27 -9.73
N LYS A 109 6.72 -27.96 -9.98
CA LYS A 109 6.18 -27.35 -11.21
C LYS A 109 7.01 -27.70 -12.45
N LEU A 110 8.25 -28.17 -12.28
CA LEU A 110 9.06 -28.70 -13.38
C LEU A 110 8.60 -30.12 -13.76
N GLN A 111 7.39 -30.26 -14.30
CA GLN A 111 6.95 -31.46 -15.03
C GLN A 111 7.62 -31.54 -16.42
N ILE A 112 8.95 -31.39 -16.48
CA ILE A 112 9.70 -31.59 -17.72
C ILE A 112 9.90 -33.09 -17.86
N GLY A 113 9.05 -33.70 -18.69
CA GLY A 113 9.03 -35.13 -18.92
C GLY A 113 10.34 -35.65 -19.50
N ILE A 114 11.01 -36.51 -18.74
CA ILE A 114 11.50 -37.76 -19.30
C ILE A 114 10.30 -38.71 -19.20
N LYS A 115 9.45 -38.72 -20.24
CA LYS A 115 8.67 -39.93 -20.51
C LYS A 115 9.72 -40.97 -20.87
N SER A 116 10.16 -41.77 -19.90
CA SER A 116 11.07 -42.87 -20.14
C SER A 116 10.47 -43.70 -21.27
N VAL A 117 11.16 -43.76 -22.40
CA VAL A 117 10.81 -44.67 -23.48
C VAL A 117 10.81 -46.07 -22.88
N SER A 118 9.62 -46.65 -22.73
CA SER A 118 9.48 -48.07 -22.42
C SER A 118 9.99 -48.82 -23.64
N THR A 119 11.23 -49.29 -23.59
CA THR A 119 11.79 -50.23 -24.55
C THR A 119 10.99 -51.52 -24.45
N ALA A 120 9.93 -51.65 -25.26
CA ALA A 120 9.30 -52.94 -25.49
C ALA A 120 10.32 -53.81 -26.24
N MET A 121 10.91 -54.77 -25.53
CA MET A 121 11.71 -55.84 -26.12
C MET A 121 10.81 -56.62 -27.11
N PRO A 122 11.25 -56.85 -28.36
CA PRO A 122 10.51 -57.75 -29.25
C PRO A 122 10.70 -59.18 -28.75
N ALA A 123 9.59 -59.84 -28.41
CA ALA A 123 9.57 -61.27 -28.15
C ALA A 123 9.95 -62.01 -29.45
N THR A 124 11.00 -62.83 -29.37
CA THR A 124 11.29 -63.91 -30.31
C THR A 124 10.40 -65.10 -29.98
#